data_AF-W1PMP6-F1
#
_entry.id   AF-W1PMP6-F1
#
_cell.length_a   1.000
_cell.length_b   1.000
_cell.length_c   1.000
_cell.angle_alpha   90.00
_cell.angle_beta   90.00
_cell.angle_gamma   90.00
#
_symmetry.space_group_name_H-M   'P 1'
#
loop_
_entity.id
_entity.type
_entity.pdbx_description
1 polymer ?
#
loop_
_entity_poly.entity_id
_entity_poly.type
_entity_poly.pdbx_seq_one_letter_code
_entity_poly.pdbx_strand_id
1 'polypeptide(L)'
;MGFVATTSLFKPRGRPVRAEEGILKMVHPGGSVEIHTSPILASQIMNRNPRHLVTRPDVFKFPWIVVHPDTLLNPGHVFYIVPYRTIYRLLQEYKNMFVASSS
;
A
#
# COMPACT_ATOMS: atom_id res chain seq x y z
N MET A 1 11.96 29.11 -12.87
CA MET A 1 10.79 28.25 -13.16
C MET A 1 11.07 26.86 -12.62
N GLY A 2 10.54 26.51 -11.44
CA GLY A 2 10.75 25.19 -10.83
C GLY A 2 9.72 24.18 -11.36
N PHE A 3 10.21 23.03 -11.84
CA PHE A 3 9.40 21.93 -12.37
C PHE A 3 8.43 21.40 -11.30
N VAL A 4 7.13 21.44 -11.61
CA VAL A 4 6.09 20.77 -10.82
C VAL A 4 6.19 19.28 -11.11
N ALA A 5 6.87 18.53 -10.26
CA ALA A 5 6.76 17.09 -10.25
C ALA A 5 5.37 16.73 -9.72
N THR A 6 4.38 16.68 -10.61
CA THR A 6 3.07 16.08 -10.33
C THR A 6 3.25 14.58 -10.23
N THR A 7 3.92 14.11 -9.17
CA THR A 7 3.75 12.75 -8.71
C THR A 7 2.30 12.69 -8.25
N SER A 8 1.45 12.14 -9.10
CA SER A 8 0.12 11.67 -8.75
C SER A 8 0.31 10.48 -7.81
N LEU A 9 0.86 10.78 -6.62
CA LEU A 9 0.88 9.93 -5.46
C LEU A 9 -0.59 9.61 -5.24
N PHE A 10 -0.94 8.33 -5.20
CA PHE A 10 -2.23 7.91 -4.70
C PHE A 10 -2.34 8.43 -3.26
N LYS A 11 -2.85 9.65 -3.12
CA LYS A 11 -3.17 10.27 -1.86
C LYS A 11 -4.58 9.75 -1.58
N PRO A 12 -4.76 8.86 -0.59
CA PRO A 12 -6.10 8.40 -0.24
C PRO A 12 -6.96 9.64 -0.03
N ARG A 13 -8.01 9.81 -0.85
CA ARG A 13 -8.97 10.88 -0.69
C ARG A 13 -9.83 10.50 0.53
N GLY A 14 -9.40 10.91 1.72
CA GLY A 14 -10.03 10.57 3.00
C GLY A 14 -9.20 11.02 4.20
N ARG A 15 -9.80 11.08 5.39
CA ARG A 15 -9.05 11.34 6.65
C ARG A 15 -7.92 10.30 6.80
N PRO A 16 -6.77 10.66 7.38
CA PRO A 16 -5.70 9.70 7.66
C PRO A 16 -6.25 8.56 8.53
N VAL A 17 -6.17 7.34 8.01
CA VAL A 17 -6.60 6.12 8.72
C VAL A 17 -5.57 5.82 9.81
N ARG A 18 -5.93 6.02 11.07
CA ARG A 18 -5.08 5.72 12.23
C ARG A 18 -5.27 4.27 12.67
N ALA A 19 -4.19 3.70 13.21
CA ALA A 19 -4.25 2.48 14.00
C ALA A 19 -5.17 2.68 15.21
N GLU A 20 -6.02 1.70 15.49
CA GLU A 20 -6.89 1.65 16.65
C GLU A 20 -6.66 0.31 17.36
N GLU A 21 -6.54 0.33 18.69
CA GLU A 21 -6.33 -0.89 19.46
C GLU A 21 -7.47 -1.88 19.22
N GLY A 22 -7.10 -3.16 19.02
CA GLY A 22 -8.07 -4.22 18.73
C GLY A 22 -8.65 -4.22 17.30
N ILE A 23 -8.22 -3.30 16.42
CA ILE A 23 -8.72 -3.22 15.04
C ILE A 23 -7.58 -3.27 14.01
N LEU A 24 -7.66 -4.20 13.07
CA LEU A 24 -6.88 -4.21 11.84
C LEU A 24 -7.67 -3.49 10.75
N LYS A 25 -7.05 -2.52 10.09
CA LYS A 25 -7.67 -1.77 8.98
C LYS A 25 -7.00 -2.09 7.66
N MET A 26 -7.81 -2.51 6.69
CA MET A 26 -7.42 -2.78 5.31
C MET A 26 -8.00 -1.69 4.43
N VAL A 27 -7.16 -0.80 3.91
CA VAL A 27 -7.61 0.31 3.08
C VAL A 27 -7.54 -0.09 1.61
N HIS A 28 -8.71 -0.06 0.96
CA HIS A 28 -8.90 -0.43 -0.43
C HIS A 28 -8.58 0.72 -1.39
N PRO A 29 -8.37 0.42 -2.69
CA PRO A 29 -8.32 1.44 -3.72
C PRO A 29 -9.61 2.27 -3.70
N GLY A 30 -9.49 3.60 -3.76
CA GLY A 30 -10.64 4.51 -3.63
C GLY A 30 -10.95 4.95 -2.18
N GLY A 31 -10.31 4.35 -1.17
CA GLY A 31 -10.34 4.83 0.21
C GLY A 31 -11.38 4.19 1.12
N SER A 32 -12.12 3.17 0.66
CA SER A 32 -12.94 2.35 1.55
C SER A 32 -12.06 1.54 2.52
N VAL A 33 -12.58 1.26 3.71
CA VAL A 33 -11.84 0.57 4.77
C VAL A 33 -12.60 -0.69 5.17
N GLU A 34 -11.93 -1.83 5.04
CA GLU A 34 -12.34 -3.11 5.62
C GLU A 34 -11.70 -3.26 7.01
N ILE A 35 -12.46 -3.78 7.98
CA ILE A 35 -12.06 -3.89 9.38
C ILE A 35 -12.05 -5.36 9.80
N HIS A 36 -10.99 -5.79 10.48
CA HIS A 36 -10.93 -7.08 11.17
C HIS A 36 -10.61 -6.89 12.65
N THR A 37 -11.31 -7.61 13.51
CA THR A 37 -11.08 -7.64 14.97
C THR A 37 -10.23 -8.83 15.41
N SER A 38 -9.93 -9.75 14.49
CA SER A 38 -9.06 -10.90 14.70
C SER A 38 -7.87 -10.89 13.72
N PRO A 39 -6.75 -11.54 14.08
CA PRO A 39 -5.63 -11.71 13.15
C PRO A 39 -6.05 -12.46 11.89
N ILE A 40 -5.48 -12.08 10.75
CA ILE A 40 -5.79 -12.67 9.43
C ILE A 40 -4.50 -12.82 8.61
N LEU A 41 -4.37 -13.89 7.83
CA LEU A 41 -3.22 -14.04 6.94
C LEU A 41 -3.31 -13.07 5.76
N ALA A 42 -2.18 -12.50 5.35
CA ALA A 42 -2.12 -11.65 4.18
C ALA A 42 -2.60 -12.39 2.91
N SER A 43 -2.30 -13.69 2.77
CA SER A 43 -2.79 -14.54 1.69
C SER A 43 -4.31 -14.62 1.64
N GLN A 44 -5.01 -14.65 2.78
CA GLN A 44 -6.46 -14.67 2.83
C GLN A 44 -7.06 -13.36 2.28
N ILE A 45 -6.44 -12.22 2.59
CA ILE A 45 -6.82 -10.93 2.01
C ILE A 45 -6.56 -10.92 0.49
N MET A 46 -5.38 -11.36 0.05
CA MET A 46 -5.01 -11.39 -1.38
C MET A 46 -5.92 -12.32 -2.19
N ASN A 47 -6.33 -13.46 -1.63
CA ASN A 47 -7.24 -14.40 -2.28
C ASN A 47 -8.64 -13.81 -2.48
N ARG A 48 -9.11 -12.95 -1.55
CA ARG A 48 -10.37 -12.21 -1.70
C ARG A 48 -10.27 -11.03 -2.68
N ASN A 49 -9.05 -10.55 -2.92
CA ASN A 49 -8.76 -9.38 -3.74
C ASN A 49 -7.80 -9.75 -4.88
N PRO A 50 -8.26 -10.50 -5.89
CA PRO A 50 -7.39 -10.95 -6.97
C PRO A 50 -6.71 -9.76 -7.66
N ARG A 51 -5.44 -9.96 -8.06
CA ARG A 51 -4.58 -8.93 -8.68
C ARG A 51 -4.19 -7.77 -7.76
N HIS A 52 -4.44 -7.89 -6.46
CA HIS A 52 -4.00 -6.93 -5.46
C HIS A 52 -2.97 -7.55 -4.53
N LEU A 53 -2.16 -6.69 -3.94
CA LEU A 53 -1.14 -7.02 -2.94
C LEU A 53 -1.46 -6.28 -1.65
N VAL A 54 -1.15 -6.89 -0.52
CA VAL A 54 -1.16 -6.23 0.78
C VAL A 54 0.19 -5.55 1.00
N THR A 55 0.17 -4.29 1.40
CA THR A 55 1.39 -3.49 1.59
C THR A 55 1.29 -2.67 2.87
N ARG A 56 2.45 -2.24 3.39
CA ARG A 56 2.50 -1.28 4.49
C ARG A 56 2.12 0.14 4.02
N PRO A 57 1.79 1.05 4.95
CA PRO A 57 1.37 2.42 4.60
C PRO A 57 2.39 3.26 3.83
N ASP A 58 3.67 2.94 3.99
CA ASP A 58 4.81 3.62 3.42
C ASP A 58 5.16 3.18 1.98
N VAL A 59 4.36 2.31 1.35
CA VAL A 59 4.63 1.75 0.01
C VAL A 59 4.81 2.79 -1.09
N PHE A 60 4.13 3.93 -0.97
CA PHE A 60 4.24 5.03 -1.95
C PHE A 60 5.57 5.77 -1.87
N LYS A 61 6.33 5.58 -0.78
CA LYS A 61 7.72 6.05 -0.63
C LYS A 61 8.71 4.91 -0.94
N PHE A 62 8.35 3.69 -0.56
CA PHE A 62 9.20 2.50 -0.69
C PHE A 62 8.44 1.39 -1.43
N PRO A 63 8.47 1.32 -2.77
CA PRO A 63 7.61 0.40 -3.52
C PRO A 63 7.87 -1.11 -3.31
N TRP A 64 8.98 -1.48 -2.68
CA TRP A 64 9.36 -2.87 -2.40
C TRP A 64 8.77 -3.44 -1.09
N ILE A 65 8.13 -2.65 -0.22
CA ILE A 65 7.57 -3.13 1.06
C ILE A 65 6.18 -3.79 0.91
N VAL A 66 6.16 -4.86 0.13
CA VAL A 66 5.02 -5.77 0.00
C VAL A 66 5.03 -6.76 1.16
N VAL A 67 3.85 -7.06 1.73
CA VAL A 67 3.72 -8.02 2.83
C VAL A 67 3.75 -9.45 2.29
N HIS A 68 4.51 -10.33 2.94
CA HIS A 68 4.57 -11.75 2.55
C HIS A 68 3.21 -12.44 2.78
N PRO A 69 2.72 -13.32 1.88
CA PRO A 69 1.42 -13.98 2.00
C PRO A 69 1.21 -14.71 3.33
N ASP A 70 2.27 -15.31 3.89
CA ASP A 70 2.20 -16.06 5.15
C ASP A 70 2.26 -15.15 6.40
N THR A 71 2.32 -13.84 6.21
CA THR A 71 2.34 -12.88 7.33
C THR A 71 0.97 -12.83 8.00
N LEU A 72 0.96 -13.02 9.32
CA LEU A 72 -0.23 -12.79 10.14
C LEU A 72 -0.38 -11.29 10.43
N LEU A 73 -1.47 -10.70 9.93
CA LEU A 73 -1.81 -9.31 10.13
C LEU A 73 -2.56 -9.17 11.46
N ASN A 74 -1.95 -8.52 12.45
CA ASN A 74 -2.52 -8.36 13.77
C ASN A 74 -3.33 -7.05 13.88
N PRO A 75 -4.40 -7.02 14.70
CA PRO A 75 -5.07 -5.78 15.07
C PRO A 75 -4.12 -4.72 15.64
N GLY A 76 -4.53 -3.44 15.60
CA GLY A 76 -3.67 -2.31 15.95
C GLY A 76 -2.83 -1.78 14.77
N HIS A 77 -3.05 -2.28 13.55
CA HIS A 77 -2.28 -1.92 12.38
C HIS A 77 -3.17 -1.51 11.20
N VAL A 78 -2.57 -0.78 10.27
CA VAL A 78 -3.20 -0.35 9.02
C VAL A 78 -2.36 -0.87 7.86
N PHE A 79 -3.01 -1.50 6.88
CA PHE A 79 -2.40 -1.94 5.64
C PHE A 79 -3.20 -1.43 4.44
N TYR A 80 -2.53 -1.33 3.29
CA TYR A 80 -3.18 -1.02 2.03
C TYR A 80 -3.34 -2.28 1.18
N ILE A 81 -4.47 -2.36 0.48
CA ILE A 81 -4.68 -3.27 -0.63
C ILE A 81 -4.40 -2.48 -1.90
N VAL A 82 -3.35 -2.87 -2.62
CA VAL A 82 -2.82 -2.10 -3.75
C VAL A 82 -2.86 -2.96 -5.02
N PRO A 83 -3.38 -2.46 -6.15
CA PRO A 83 -3.34 -3.20 -7.40
C PRO A 83 -1.89 -3.50 -7.81
N TYR A 84 -1.62 -4.72 -8.29
CA TYR A 84 -0.29 -5.12 -8.77
C TYR A 84 0.30 -4.11 -9.79
N ARG A 85 -0.55 -3.57 -10.67
CA ARG A 85 -0.16 -2.57 -11.67
C ARG A 85 0.37 -1.28 -11.05
N THR A 86 -0.15 -0.88 -9.89
CA THR A 86 0.33 0.30 -9.15
C THR A 86 1.74 0.07 -8.62
N ILE A 87 1.99 -1.09 -8.01
CA ILE A 87 3.33 -1.46 -7.51
C ILE A 87 4.34 -1.49 -8.64
N TYR A 88 3.99 -2.13 -9.77
CA TYR A 88 4.85 -2.16 -10.96
C TYR A 88 5.23 -0.75 -11.45
N ARG A 89 4.26 0.18 -11.48
CA ARG A 89 4.52 1.57 -11.88
C ARG A 89 5.43 2.30 -10.89
N LEU A 90 5.21 2.14 -9.59
CA LEU A 90 6.05 2.77 -8.57
C LEU A 90 7.50 2.26 -8.63
N LEU A 91 7.70 0.95 -8.85
CA LEU A 91 9.04 0.37 -9.04
C LEU A 91 9.73 0.92 -10.28
N GLN A 92 9.00 1.08 -11.40
CA GLN A 92 9.56 1.65 -12.62
C GLN A 92 9.95 3.12 -12.46
N GLU A 93 9.10 3.92 -11.79
CA GLU A 93 9.38 5.32 -11.49
C GLU A 93 10.62 5.46 -10.61
N TYR A 94 10.73 4.61 -9.57
CA TYR A 94 11.92 4.57 -8.72
C TYR A 94 13.16 4.24 -9.55
N LYS A 95 13.15 3.19 -10.37
CA LYS A 95 14.28 2.83 -11.25
C LYS A 95 14.71 3.99 -12.15
N ASN A 96 13.76 4.69 -12.77
CA ASN A 96 14.05 5.80 -13.67
C ASN A 96 14.73 6.97 -12.93
N MET A 97 14.34 7.24 -11.67
CA MET A 97 14.95 8.27 -10.84
C MET A 97 16.42 7.97 -10.52
N PHE A 98 16.77 6.69 -10.29
CA PHE A 98 18.16 6.27 -10.07
C PHE A 98 19.01 6.42 -11.34
N VAL A 99 18.45 6.08 -12.51
CA VAL A 99 19.17 6.23 -13.79
C VAL A 99 19.43 7.71 -14.10
N ALA A 100 18.42 8.58 -13.91
CA ALA A 100 18.53 10.00 -14.21
C ALA A 100 19.46 10.78 -13.26
N SER A 101 19.75 10.26 -12.07
CA SER A 101 20.70 10.87 -11.12
C SER A 101 22.15 10.37 -11.31
N SER A 102 22.35 9.38 -12.18
CA SER A 102 23.64 8.80 -12.53
C SER A 102 24.15 9.23 -13.91
N SER A 103 23.37 10.05 -14.63
CA SER A 103 23.67 10.60 -15.97
C SER A 103 23.89 12.10 -15.87
#